data_AF-A0A6N4QCV8-F1
#
_entry.id   AF-A0A6N4QCV8-F1
#
_cell.length_a   1.000
_cell.length_b   1.000
_cell.length_c   1.000
_cell.angle_alpha   90.00
_cell.angle_beta   90.00
_cell.angle_gamma   90.00
#
_symmetry.space_group_name_H-M   'P 1'
#
loop_
_entity.id
_entity.type
_entity.pdbx_description
1 polymer ?
#
loop_
_entity_poly.entity_id
_entity_poly.type
_entity_poly.pdbx_seq_one_letter_code
_entity_poly.pdbx_strand_id
1 'polypeptide(L)'
;MGIFSNIFKLGKPKQKAVYVTAQLNHLLMPIDRGDIYEDPLDDALKSLKYGEVDGGGTMQLTTGEIAHIDVEILLYNLEDGIPFLISKLEELGAPKSSILHIQDDSNSKQIEFGKKEGVAIYLDGINLPKEVYENSDINDLIEKLNISISDLGKMESYWQGERETALYFYGSSAEGMKNNFKSIVDSYPLCKGCRIITIAPKQL
;
A
#
# COMPACT_ATOMS: atom_id res chain seq x y z
N MET A 1 61.21 13.43 29.38
CA MET A 1 61.13 13.88 27.97
C MET A 1 61.15 12.62 27.11
N GLY A 2 60.29 12.33 26.14
CA GLY A 2 59.16 13.04 25.56
C GLY A 2 58.15 11.98 25.08
N ILE A 3 56.85 12.27 25.21
CA ILE A 3 55.92 12.68 24.15
C ILE A 3 54.99 11.51 23.82
N PHE A 4 53.82 11.60 24.46
CA PHE A 4 52.59 10.93 24.10
C PHE A 4 52.27 11.16 22.61
N SER A 5 51.87 10.11 21.90
CA SER A 5 51.05 10.22 20.70
C SER A 5 49.94 9.18 20.73
N ASN A 6 48.96 9.42 21.60
CA ASN A 6 47.60 8.95 21.40
C ASN A 6 47.05 9.63 20.14
N ILE A 7 47.16 8.97 19.00
CA ILE A 7 46.41 9.36 17.80
C ILE A 7 45.00 8.80 17.99
N PHE A 8 44.11 9.70 18.40
CA PHE A 8 42.66 9.50 18.39
C PHE A 8 42.23 8.92 17.04
N LYS A 9 41.74 7.68 17.03
CA LYS A 9 40.79 7.24 16.01
C LYS A 9 39.51 8.05 16.25
N LEU A 10 39.39 9.21 15.59
CA LEU A 10 38.11 9.87 15.39
C LEU A 10 37.24 8.89 14.61
N GLY A 11 36.44 8.10 15.32
CA GLY A 11 35.33 7.39 14.70
C GLY A 11 34.48 8.44 13.99
N LYS A 12 34.13 8.19 12.72
CA LYS A 12 33.14 9.01 12.03
C LYS A 12 31.92 9.15 12.95
N PRO A 13 31.33 10.35 13.12
CA PRO A 13 30.11 10.47 13.89
C PRO A 13 29.11 9.45 13.34
N LYS A 14 28.57 8.58 14.20
CA LYS A 14 27.46 7.71 13.82
C LYS A 14 26.37 8.64 13.29
N GLN A 15 26.09 8.60 11.98
CA GLN A 15 24.91 9.24 11.45
C GLN A 15 23.74 8.73 12.29
N LYS A 16 23.03 9.67 12.90
CA LYS A 16 21.90 9.33 13.75
C LYS A 16 20.83 8.76 12.85
N ALA A 17 20.43 7.52 13.10
CA ALA A 17 19.33 6.91 12.36
C ALA A 17 18.04 7.66 12.67
N VAL A 18 17.21 7.86 11.65
CA VAL A 18 15.92 8.55 11.73
C VAL A 18 14.83 7.56 11.37
N TYR A 19 13.82 7.47 12.23
CA TYR A 19 12.66 6.63 11.99
C TYR A 19 11.74 7.29 10.99
N VAL A 20 11.39 6.54 9.95
CA VAL A 20 10.48 6.95 8.89
C VAL A 20 9.43 5.87 8.72
N THR A 21 8.15 6.25 8.70
CA THR A 21 7.04 5.33 8.41
C THR A 21 6.40 5.72 7.09
N ALA A 22 6.37 4.81 6.13
CA ALA A 22 5.57 4.95 4.93
C ALA A 22 4.19 4.35 5.20
N GLN A 23 3.21 5.21 5.45
CA GLN A 23 1.80 4.84 5.58
C GLN A 23 1.18 4.79 4.18
N LEU A 24 0.91 3.59 3.67
CA LEU A 24 0.36 3.40 2.34
C LEU A 24 -1.13 3.08 2.39
N ASN A 25 -1.85 3.70 1.48
CA ASN A 25 -3.27 3.42 1.25
C ASN A 25 -3.47 2.21 0.29
N HIS A 26 -2.61 1.21 0.45
CA HIS A 26 -2.63 -0.03 -0.30
C HIS A 26 -3.13 -1.14 0.63
N LEU A 27 -4.34 -1.63 0.41
CA LEU A 27 -5.03 -2.52 1.36
C LEU A 27 -4.53 -3.97 1.21
N LEU A 28 -3.30 -4.22 1.65
CA LEU A 28 -2.58 -5.48 1.50
C LEU A 28 -2.52 -6.30 2.80
N MET A 29 -2.60 -7.61 2.66
CA MET A 29 -2.32 -8.54 3.75
C MET A 29 -0.83 -8.52 4.12
N PRO A 30 -0.44 -8.96 5.33
CA PRO A 30 0.95 -8.87 5.79
C PRO A 30 1.99 -9.53 4.88
N ILE A 31 1.66 -10.68 4.27
CA ILE A 31 2.57 -11.38 3.36
C ILE A 31 2.74 -10.58 2.06
N ASP A 32 1.65 -10.13 1.45
CA ASP A 32 1.70 -9.34 0.20
C ASP A 32 2.41 -8.00 0.41
N ARG A 33 2.22 -7.36 1.56
CA ARG A 33 2.95 -6.15 1.95
C ARG A 33 4.46 -6.42 2.04
N GLY A 34 4.84 -7.54 2.65
CA GLY A 34 6.24 -7.97 2.75
C GLY A 34 6.87 -8.13 1.36
N ASP A 35 6.23 -8.91 0.50
CA ASP A 35 6.71 -9.25 -0.84
C ASP A 35 6.75 -8.02 -1.77
N ILE A 36 5.75 -7.14 -1.70
CA ILE A 36 5.62 -5.98 -2.61
C ILE A 36 6.50 -4.82 -2.15
N TYR A 37 6.61 -4.59 -0.83
CA TYR A 37 7.24 -3.39 -0.29
C TYR A 37 8.45 -3.68 0.59
N GLU A 38 8.30 -4.45 1.67
CA GLU A 38 9.36 -4.57 2.69
C GLU A 38 10.66 -5.14 2.12
N ASP A 39 10.59 -6.35 1.56
CA ASP A 39 11.76 -7.05 1.02
C ASP A 39 12.47 -6.27 -0.10
N PRO A 40 11.78 -5.83 -1.18
CA PRO A 40 12.45 -5.09 -2.26
C PRO A 40 12.93 -3.69 -1.85
N LEU A 41 12.29 -3.05 -0.86
CA LEU A 41 12.74 -1.76 -0.35
C LEU A 41 13.98 -1.93 0.53
N ASP A 42 13.99 -2.93 1.41
CA ASP A 42 15.10 -3.24 2.30
C ASP A 42 16.37 -3.54 1.51
N ASP A 43 16.29 -4.43 0.53
CA ASP A 43 17.39 -4.76 -0.37
C ASP A 43 17.96 -3.50 -1.05
N ALA A 44 17.07 -2.64 -1.55
CA ALA A 44 17.47 -1.44 -2.27
C ALA A 44 18.13 -0.40 -1.34
N LEU A 45 17.58 -0.19 -0.15
CA LEU A 45 18.13 0.71 0.86
C LEU A 45 19.50 0.25 1.37
N LYS A 46 19.65 -1.04 1.67
CA LYS A 46 20.91 -1.63 2.13
C LYS A 46 22.00 -1.54 1.07
N SER A 47 21.65 -1.78 -0.19
CA SER A 47 22.61 -1.70 -1.31
C SER A 47 23.23 -0.30 -1.45
N LEU A 48 22.44 0.75 -1.20
CA LEU A 48 22.85 2.15 -1.26
C LEU A 48 23.38 2.69 0.09
N LYS A 49 23.26 1.89 1.16
CA LYS A 49 23.56 2.29 2.54
C LYS A 49 22.74 3.50 3.01
N TYR A 50 21.54 3.66 2.48
CA TYR A 50 20.62 4.74 2.85
C TYR A 50 19.83 4.41 4.11
N GLY A 51 19.60 3.12 4.36
CA GLY A 51 18.84 2.64 5.50
C GLY A 51 18.55 1.15 5.42
N GLU A 52 17.53 0.74 6.15
CA GLU A 52 16.95 -0.61 6.15
C GLU A 52 15.47 -0.54 6.57
N VAL A 53 14.71 -1.56 6.19
CA VAL A 53 13.36 -1.76 6.73
C VAL A 53 13.49 -2.42 8.11
N ASP A 54 12.78 -1.88 9.09
CA ASP A 54 12.78 -2.32 10.49
C ASP A 54 11.48 -3.06 10.86
N GLY A 55 10.41 -2.90 10.07
CA GLY A 55 9.14 -3.57 10.29
C GLY A 55 8.01 -3.10 9.38
N GLY A 56 6.79 -3.46 9.76
CA GLY A 56 5.58 -3.03 9.07
C GLY A 56 4.30 -3.36 9.82
N GLY A 57 3.26 -2.57 9.58
CA GLY A 57 1.95 -2.68 10.21
C GLY A 57 0.82 -2.91 9.21
N THR A 58 -0.22 -3.64 9.61
CA THR A 58 -1.48 -3.74 8.84
C THR A 58 -2.59 -3.32 9.79
N MET A 59 -3.06 -2.09 9.61
CA MET A 59 -3.99 -1.45 10.53
C MET A 59 -5.40 -1.76 10.07
N GLN A 60 -6.24 -2.16 11.01
CA GLN A 60 -7.61 -2.57 10.72
C GLN A 60 -8.62 -1.60 11.32
N LEU A 61 -9.74 -1.46 10.62
CA LEU A 61 -10.96 -0.88 11.16
C LEU A 61 -11.56 -1.82 12.22
N THR A 62 -12.55 -1.33 12.97
CA THR A 62 -13.30 -2.15 13.93
C THR A 62 -14.01 -3.34 13.27
N THR A 63 -14.27 -3.26 11.97
CA THR A 63 -14.84 -4.35 11.15
C THR A 63 -13.84 -5.46 10.84
N GLY A 64 -12.54 -5.24 11.09
CA GLY A 64 -11.45 -6.11 10.64
C GLY A 64 -10.98 -5.82 9.20
N GLU A 65 -11.64 -4.91 8.48
CA GLU A 65 -11.18 -4.44 7.17
C GLU A 65 -9.89 -3.63 7.31
N ILE A 66 -8.98 -3.74 6.33
CA ILE A 66 -7.71 -2.99 6.35
C ILE A 66 -7.99 -1.50 6.12
N ALA A 67 -7.45 -0.66 7.01
CA ALA A 67 -7.54 0.80 6.93
C ALA A 67 -6.36 1.40 6.15
N HIS A 68 -5.16 0.87 6.37
CA HIS A 68 -3.90 1.20 5.71
C HIS A 68 -2.83 0.17 6.12
N ILE A 69 -1.69 0.20 5.43
CA ILE A 69 -0.48 -0.53 5.81
C ILE A 69 0.65 0.45 6.11
N ASP A 70 1.56 0.05 6.97
CA ASP A 70 2.78 0.78 7.28
C ASP A 70 3.99 -0.06 6.87
N VAL A 71 5.00 0.61 6.32
CA VAL A 71 6.37 0.09 6.21
C VAL A 71 7.25 0.99 7.06
N GLU A 72 7.95 0.41 8.03
CA GLU A 72 8.77 1.12 9.02
C GLU A 72 10.25 1.03 8.59
N ILE A 73 10.91 2.18 8.49
CA ILE A 73 12.24 2.32 7.92
C ILE A 73 13.17 3.07 8.89
N LEU A 74 14.39 2.58 9.02
CA LEU A 74 15.52 3.28 9.62
C LEU A 74 16.37 3.90 8.53
N LEU A 75 16.39 5.24 8.43
CA LEU A 75 17.25 5.96 7.49
C LEU A 75 18.52 6.48 8.15
N TYR A 76 19.65 6.35 7.48
CA TYR A 76 20.95 6.89 7.89
C TYR A 76 21.34 8.14 7.11
N ASN A 77 20.79 8.31 5.90
CA ASN A 77 20.97 9.48 5.05
C ASN A 77 19.61 10.05 4.66
N LEU A 78 19.17 11.13 5.31
CA LEU A 78 17.89 11.77 5.01
C LEU A 78 17.87 12.52 3.67
N GLU A 79 18.99 13.14 3.29
CA GLU A 79 19.07 14.01 2.11
C GLU A 79 18.81 13.22 0.83
N ASP A 80 19.49 12.09 0.67
CA ASP A 80 19.31 11.21 -0.49
C ASP A 80 18.25 10.12 -0.26
N GLY A 81 18.08 9.68 1.00
CA GLY A 81 17.19 8.58 1.34
C GLY A 81 15.71 8.90 1.17
N ILE A 82 15.28 10.12 1.51
CA ILE A 82 13.85 10.51 1.38
C ILE A 82 13.39 10.55 -0.09
N PRO A 83 14.08 11.24 -1.02
CA PRO A 83 13.72 11.20 -2.43
C PRO A 83 13.76 9.78 -3.00
N PHE A 84 14.76 8.99 -2.61
CA PHE A 84 14.87 7.59 -3.02
C PHE A 84 13.70 6.74 -2.55
N LEU A 85 13.34 6.81 -1.26
CA LEU A 85 12.21 6.09 -0.68
C LEU A 85 10.91 6.37 -1.45
N ILE A 86 10.59 7.64 -1.65
CA ILE A 86 9.37 8.05 -2.36
C ILE A 86 9.37 7.46 -3.79
N SER A 87 10.48 7.64 -4.52
CA SER A 87 10.59 7.13 -5.88
C SER A 87 10.45 5.60 -5.93
N LYS A 88 11.08 4.89 -5.00
CA LYS A 88 11.05 3.42 -4.97
C LYS A 88 9.68 2.89 -4.57
N LEU A 89 9.04 3.48 -3.56
CA LEU A 89 7.69 3.10 -3.16
C LEU A 89 6.68 3.34 -4.27
N GLU A 90 6.80 4.46 -5.01
CA GLU A 90 5.95 4.72 -6.18
C GLU A 90 6.19 3.73 -7.33
N GLU A 91 7.44 3.34 -7.58
CA GLU A 91 7.80 2.29 -8.54
C GLU A 91 7.18 0.93 -8.15
N LEU A 92 7.20 0.59 -6.86
CA LEU A 92 6.56 -0.59 -6.29
C LEU A 92 5.01 -0.47 -6.25
N GLY A 93 4.46 0.67 -6.66
CA GLY A 93 3.04 0.86 -6.85
C GLY A 93 2.32 1.55 -5.71
N ALA A 94 3.00 2.35 -4.90
CA ALA A 94 2.36 3.14 -3.85
C ALA A 94 1.19 3.99 -4.41
N PRO A 95 -0.01 3.86 -3.84
CA PRO A 95 -1.16 4.62 -4.26
C PRO A 95 -1.13 6.06 -3.75
N LYS A 96 -1.82 6.95 -4.46
CA LYS A 96 -2.03 8.35 -4.05
C LYS A 96 -2.60 8.42 -2.63
N SER A 97 -2.32 9.54 -1.96
CA SER A 97 -2.65 9.78 -0.54
C SER A 97 -1.89 8.86 0.43
N SER A 98 -0.76 8.29 0.00
CA SER A 98 0.21 7.70 0.92
C SER A 98 1.03 8.80 1.58
N ILE A 99 1.46 8.58 2.82
CA ILE A 99 2.14 9.61 3.63
C ILE A 99 3.44 9.04 4.19
N LEU A 100 4.52 9.78 4.00
CA LEU A 100 5.80 9.50 4.64
C LEU A 100 5.89 10.32 5.94
N HIS A 101 5.85 9.64 7.08
CA HIS A 101 5.99 10.24 8.40
C HIS A 101 7.46 10.18 8.83
N ILE A 102 8.09 11.34 9.01
CA ILE A 102 9.50 11.45 9.41
C ILE A 102 9.54 11.91 10.86
N GLN A 103 10.08 11.06 11.74
CA GLN A 103 10.25 11.37 13.17
C GLN A 103 11.67 11.85 13.43
N ASP A 104 11.89 13.16 13.33
CA ASP A 104 13.13 13.81 13.79
C ASP A 104 12.88 14.52 15.14
N ASP A 105 13.88 14.53 16.02
CA ASP A 105 13.78 14.93 17.45
C ASP A 105 13.20 16.33 17.67
N SER A 106 13.20 17.16 16.62
CA SER A 106 12.83 18.57 16.69
C SER A 106 11.54 18.90 15.95
N ASN A 107 11.13 18.10 14.95
CA ASN A 107 9.98 18.38 14.08
C ASN A 107 9.50 17.10 13.38
N SER A 108 8.25 16.70 13.61
CA SER A 108 7.59 15.69 12.78
C SER A 108 7.25 16.30 11.42
N LYS A 109 7.71 15.68 10.32
CA LYS A 109 7.36 16.08 8.95
C LYS A 109 6.52 15.01 8.28
N GLN A 110 5.55 15.44 7.50
CA GLN A 110 4.74 14.56 6.64
C GLN A 110 4.93 14.96 5.18
N ILE A 111 5.09 13.99 4.30
CA ILE A 111 5.20 14.18 2.86
C ILE A 111 4.20 13.26 2.18
N GLU A 112 3.24 13.82 1.45
CA GLU A 112 2.33 13.04 0.61
C GLU A 112 3.06 12.53 -0.64
N PHE A 113 2.78 11.30 -1.04
CA PHE A 113 3.31 10.68 -2.24
C PHE A 113 2.35 9.62 -2.80
N GLY A 114 2.75 8.99 -3.90
CA GLY A 114 2.01 7.90 -4.53
C GLY A 114 1.42 8.29 -5.87
N LYS A 115 1.32 7.30 -6.76
CA LYS A 115 0.89 7.50 -8.15
C LYS A 115 -0.33 6.69 -8.54
N LYS A 116 -0.45 5.44 -8.03
CA LYS A 116 -1.60 4.59 -8.35
C LYS A 116 -2.89 5.16 -7.77
N GLU A 117 -3.98 4.91 -8.47
CA GLU A 117 -5.34 5.11 -7.99
C GLU A 117 -5.97 3.77 -7.64
N GLY A 118 -6.97 3.78 -6.76
CA GLY A 118 -7.53 2.56 -6.18
C GLY A 118 -9.06 2.60 -6.17
N VAL A 119 -9.67 1.46 -6.45
CA VAL A 119 -11.11 1.24 -6.43
C VAL A 119 -11.42 -0.02 -5.62
N ALA A 120 -12.42 0.06 -4.76
CA ALA A 120 -12.97 -1.09 -4.06
C ALA A 120 -14.38 -1.39 -4.57
N ILE A 121 -14.68 -2.68 -4.78
CA ILE A 121 -16.04 -3.19 -5.01
C ILE A 121 -16.44 -4.01 -3.79
N TYR A 122 -17.51 -3.59 -3.10
CA TYR A 122 -18.08 -4.31 -1.97
C TYR A 122 -19.29 -5.11 -2.42
N LEU A 123 -19.18 -6.43 -2.39
CA LEU A 123 -20.20 -7.40 -2.74
C LEU A 123 -20.99 -7.82 -1.50
N ASP A 124 -22.30 -8.00 -1.66
CA ASP A 124 -23.17 -8.43 -0.56
C ASP A 124 -22.97 -9.92 -0.26
N GLY A 125 -22.68 -10.25 1.00
CA GLY A 125 -22.40 -11.62 1.44
C GLY A 125 -23.58 -12.39 2.06
N ILE A 126 -24.73 -11.75 2.28
CA ILE A 126 -25.82 -12.35 3.08
C ILE A 126 -27.27 -12.06 2.63
N ASN A 127 -27.51 -11.04 1.80
CA ASN A 127 -28.84 -10.55 1.45
C ASN A 127 -29.28 -10.92 0.03
N LEU A 128 -28.41 -11.51 -0.80
CA LEU A 128 -28.81 -12.03 -2.11
C LEU A 128 -29.60 -13.35 -1.96
N PRO A 129 -30.46 -13.70 -2.92
CA PRO A 129 -31.11 -15.01 -2.95
C PRO A 129 -30.05 -16.13 -2.89
N LYS A 130 -30.32 -17.20 -2.14
CA LYS A 130 -29.40 -18.34 -1.97
C LYS A 130 -28.89 -18.90 -3.30
N GLU A 131 -29.78 -18.99 -4.29
CA GLU A 131 -29.47 -19.47 -5.64
C GLU A 131 -28.38 -18.63 -6.33
N VAL A 132 -28.24 -17.35 -6.00
CA VAL A 132 -27.17 -16.50 -6.55
C VAL A 132 -25.81 -16.95 -6.01
N TYR A 133 -25.70 -17.20 -4.71
CA TYR A 133 -24.46 -17.69 -4.10
C TYR A 133 -24.11 -19.11 -4.55
N GLU A 134 -25.12 -19.96 -4.81
CA GLU A 134 -24.90 -21.34 -5.26
C GLU A 134 -24.52 -21.45 -6.75
N ASN A 135 -24.99 -20.53 -7.60
CA ASN A 135 -24.82 -20.61 -9.05
C ASN A 135 -23.84 -19.59 -9.64
N SER A 136 -23.27 -18.69 -8.82
CA SER A 136 -22.28 -17.71 -9.27
C SER A 136 -20.88 -18.10 -8.80
N ASP A 137 -19.87 -17.76 -9.59
CA ASP A 137 -18.46 -17.94 -9.23
C ASP A 137 -17.78 -16.57 -9.10
N ILE A 138 -17.31 -16.25 -7.89
CA ILE A 138 -16.59 -15.00 -7.66
C ILE A 138 -15.30 -14.91 -8.48
N ASN A 139 -14.66 -16.04 -8.82
CA ASN A 139 -13.44 -16.05 -9.63
C ASN A 139 -13.74 -15.66 -11.08
N ASP A 140 -14.86 -16.11 -11.64
CA ASP A 140 -15.33 -15.68 -12.96
C ASP A 140 -15.64 -14.17 -12.99
N LEU A 141 -16.25 -13.64 -11.91
CA LEU A 141 -16.42 -12.18 -11.76
C LEU A 141 -15.07 -11.45 -11.73
N ILE A 142 -14.13 -11.91 -10.90
CA ILE A 142 -12.79 -11.31 -10.77
C ILE A 142 -12.04 -11.35 -12.11
N GLU A 143 -12.11 -12.45 -12.85
CA GLU A 143 -11.50 -12.57 -14.16
C GLU A 143 -12.08 -11.54 -15.15
N LYS A 144 -13.42 -11.42 -15.23
CA LYS A 144 -14.06 -10.43 -16.11
C LYS A 144 -13.68 -9.00 -15.75
N LEU A 145 -13.64 -8.69 -14.45
CA LEU A 145 -13.24 -7.36 -13.96
C LEU A 145 -11.77 -7.08 -14.33
N ASN A 146 -10.86 -8.02 -14.09
CA ASN A 146 -9.44 -7.86 -14.45
C ASN A 146 -9.23 -7.70 -15.96
N ILE A 147 -9.92 -8.50 -16.78
CA ILE A 147 -9.86 -8.37 -18.25
C ILE A 147 -10.34 -6.98 -18.69
N SER A 148 -11.41 -6.45 -18.09
CA SER A 148 -11.94 -5.15 -18.50
C SER A 148 -11.03 -3.97 -18.17
N ILE A 149 -10.05 -4.15 -17.28
CA ILE A 149 -9.12 -3.10 -16.88
C ILE A 149 -7.65 -3.43 -17.18
N SER A 150 -7.34 -4.40 -18.04
CA SER A 150 -5.96 -4.88 -18.26
C SER A 150 -4.94 -3.79 -18.59
N ASP A 151 -5.36 -2.71 -19.25
CA ASP A 151 -4.51 -1.56 -19.62
C ASP A 151 -4.49 -0.46 -18.54
N LEU A 152 -5.34 -0.57 -17.53
CA LEU A 152 -5.51 0.42 -16.46
C LEU A 152 -4.99 -0.08 -15.12
N GLY A 153 -5.09 -1.37 -14.81
CA GLY A 153 -4.77 -1.90 -13.50
C GLY A 153 -5.15 -3.36 -13.35
N LYS A 154 -5.23 -3.80 -12.11
CA LYS A 154 -5.66 -5.16 -11.75
C LYS A 154 -6.15 -5.20 -10.31
N MET A 155 -6.80 -6.29 -9.96
CA MET A 155 -7.04 -6.66 -8.57
C MET A 155 -5.70 -6.96 -7.90
N GLU A 156 -5.46 -6.38 -6.72
CA GLU A 156 -4.23 -6.60 -5.95
C GLU A 156 -4.51 -7.23 -4.58
N SER A 157 -5.74 -7.15 -4.05
CA SER A 157 -6.09 -7.74 -2.75
C SER A 157 -7.61 -7.85 -2.56
N TYR A 158 -8.04 -8.46 -1.46
CA TYR A 158 -9.44 -8.54 -1.03
C TYR A 158 -9.56 -8.54 0.49
N TRP A 159 -10.77 -8.30 0.97
CA TRP A 159 -11.15 -8.52 2.37
C TRP A 159 -12.50 -9.25 2.41
N GLN A 160 -12.64 -10.18 3.34
CA GLN A 160 -13.90 -10.88 3.60
C GLN A 160 -14.34 -10.61 5.03
N GLY A 161 -15.47 -9.90 5.15
CA GLY A 161 -16.14 -9.65 6.42
C GLY A 161 -17.34 -10.57 6.63
N GLU A 162 -18.05 -10.35 7.74
CA GLU A 162 -19.25 -11.14 8.08
C GLU A 162 -20.44 -10.93 7.12
N ARG A 163 -20.53 -9.75 6.49
CA ARG A 163 -21.70 -9.33 5.70
C ARG A 163 -21.37 -8.95 4.26
N GLU A 164 -20.09 -8.75 3.94
CA GLU A 164 -19.66 -8.31 2.62
C GLU A 164 -18.24 -8.80 2.30
N THR A 165 -17.94 -8.85 1.01
CA THR A 165 -16.59 -9.11 0.49
C THR A 165 -16.14 -7.91 -0.33
N ALA A 166 -14.99 -7.34 0.01
CA ALA A 166 -14.39 -6.25 -0.73
C ALA A 166 -13.31 -6.78 -1.68
N LEU A 167 -13.35 -6.34 -2.94
CA LEU A 167 -12.32 -6.59 -3.95
C LEU A 167 -11.58 -5.28 -4.22
N TYR A 168 -10.25 -5.27 -4.06
CA TYR A 168 -9.42 -4.07 -4.18
C TYR A 168 -8.62 -4.08 -5.48
N PHE A 169 -8.85 -3.06 -6.30
CA PHE A 169 -8.21 -2.85 -7.59
C PHE A 169 -7.36 -1.60 -7.55
N TYR A 170 -6.15 -1.68 -8.12
CA TYR A 170 -5.24 -0.56 -8.21
C TYR A 170 -4.69 -0.43 -9.63
N GLY A 171 -4.49 0.83 -10.05
CA GLY A 171 -4.17 1.14 -11.43
C GLY A 171 -3.83 2.60 -11.68
N SER A 172 -3.81 2.99 -12.95
CA SER A 172 -3.48 4.33 -13.41
C SER A 172 -4.66 5.31 -13.33
N SER A 173 -5.90 4.82 -13.30
CA SER A 173 -7.11 5.65 -13.21
C SER A 173 -8.28 4.93 -12.53
N ALA A 174 -8.68 5.41 -11.35
CA ALA A 174 -9.86 4.92 -10.65
C ALA A 174 -11.15 5.21 -11.41
N GLU A 175 -11.26 6.37 -12.05
CA GLU A 175 -12.41 6.68 -12.90
C GLU A 175 -12.49 5.74 -14.11
N GLY A 176 -11.37 5.51 -14.80
CA GLY A 176 -11.29 4.56 -15.90
C GLY A 176 -11.68 3.15 -15.49
N MET A 177 -11.16 2.64 -14.36
CA MET A 177 -11.53 1.33 -13.84
C MET A 177 -13.04 1.24 -13.52
N LYS A 178 -13.61 2.23 -12.83
CA LYS A 178 -15.06 2.27 -12.54
C LYS A 178 -15.91 2.27 -13.80
N ASN A 179 -15.51 3.03 -14.82
CA ASN A 179 -16.22 3.08 -16.10
C ASN A 179 -16.21 1.71 -16.80
N ASN A 180 -15.09 1.00 -16.79
CA ASN A 180 -14.97 -0.33 -17.40
C ASN A 180 -15.71 -1.43 -16.61
N PHE A 181 -15.89 -1.26 -15.30
CA PHE A 181 -16.67 -2.19 -14.48
C PHE A 181 -18.17 -2.08 -14.72
N LYS A 182 -18.67 -0.93 -15.19
CA LYS A 182 -20.11 -0.62 -15.23
C LYS A 182 -20.97 -1.71 -15.88
N SER A 183 -20.64 -2.14 -17.10
CA SER A 183 -21.42 -3.17 -17.80
C SER A 183 -21.39 -4.54 -17.10
N ILE A 184 -20.29 -4.88 -16.44
CA ILE A 184 -20.15 -6.14 -15.70
C ILE A 184 -20.98 -6.05 -14.42
N VAL A 185 -20.84 -4.97 -13.66
CA VAL A 185 -21.56 -4.74 -12.41
C VAL A 185 -23.07 -4.66 -12.63
N ASP A 186 -23.52 -4.01 -13.71
CA ASP A 186 -24.94 -3.88 -14.05
C ASP A 186 -25.60 -5.24 -14.39
N SER A 187 -24.80 -6.25 -14.78
CA SER A 187 -25.30 -7.54 -15.29
C SER A 187 -24.97 -8.77 -14.43
N TYR A 188 -23.90 -8.72 -13.64
CA TYR A 188 -23.43 -9.89 -12.88
C TYR A 188 -24.26 -10.10 -11.61
N PRO A 189 -24.81 -11.31 -11.33
CA PRO A 189 -25.70 -11.54 -10.19
C PRO A 189 -25.12 -11.17 -8.82
N LEU A 190 -23.85 -11.48 -8.56
CA LEU A 190 -23.14 -11.12 -7.31
C LEU A 190 -22.98 -9.61 -7.11
N CYS A 191 -23.05 -8.83 -8.18
CA CYS A 191 -22.87 -7.38 -8.12
C CYS A 191 -24.17 -6.63 -7.78
N LYS A 192 -25.30 -7.33 -7.60
CA LYS A 192 -26.57 -6.69 -7.25
C LYS A 192 -26.46 -5.96 -5.92
N GLY A 193 -26.61 -4.63 -5.95
CA GLY A 193 -26.52 -3.79 -4.76
C GLY A 193 -25.08 -3.54 -4.28
N CYS A 194 -24.07 -3.90 -5.06
CA CYS A 194 -22.68 -3.63 -4.69
C CYS A 194 -22.38 -2.13 -4.60
N ARG A 195 -21.38 -1.79 -3.78
CA ARG A 195 -20.85 -0.43 -3.69
C ARG A 195 -19.50 -0.38 -4.39
N ILE A 196 -19.33 0.60 -5.28
CA ILE A 196 -18.04 0.88 -5.90
C ILE A 196 -17.55 2.23 -5.40
N ILE A 197 -16.40 2.24 -4.72
CA ILE A 197 -15.82 3.48 -4.16
C ILE A 197 -14.39 3.66 -4.62
N THR A 198 -13.97 4.91 -4.79
CA THR A 198 -12.55 5.24 -4.96
C THR A 198 -11.91 5.19 -3.58
N ILE A 199 -10.91 4.33 -3.42
CA ILE A 199 -10.14 4.21 -2.18
C ILE A 199 -8.84 5.00 -2.26
N ALA A 200 -8.25 5.21 -3.45
CA ALA A 200 -7.08 6.07 -3.65
C ALA A 200 -7.25 6.97 -4.89
N PRO A 201 -7.02 8.29 -4.80
CA PRO A 201 -6.71 9.04 -3.57
C PRO A 201 -7.87 8.98 -2.55
N LYS A 202 -7.54 9.02 -1.25
CA LYS A 202 -8.56 9.15 -0.20
C LYS A 202 -9.17 10.54 -0.28
N GLN A 203 -10.49 10.63 -0.28
CA GLN A 203 -11.17 11.92 -0.12
C GLN A 203 -10.98 12.38 1.33
N LEU A 204 -10.45 13.61 1.48
CA LEU A 204 -10.27 14.29 2.77
C LEU A 204 -11.61 14.71 3.38
#